data_AF-A0A0R1RFF6-F1
#
_entry.id   AF-A0A0R1RFF6-F1
#
_cell.length_a   1.000
_cell.length_b   1.000
_cell.length_c   1.000
_cell.angle_alpha   90.00
_cell.angle_beta   90.00
_cell.angle_gamma   90.00
#
_symmetry.space_group_name_H-M   'P 1'
#
loop_
_entity.id
_entity.type
_entity.pdbx_description
1 polymer ?
#
loop_
_entity_poly.entity_id
_entity_poly.type
_entity_poly.pdbx_seq_one_letter_code
_entity_poly.pdbx_strand_id
1 'polypeptide(L)'
;MINEIKIPQMTLTGDTSGMSHDVSKVLAFTFELNGRTIEGYAKTKWQGDSSTGLIKKNYKFKAYTDVDCKQKLSFKVRPDWTTNNTFNLKANFIDVTHARNIINAKLFSEMAATRPNVNAELVSATNFSEIQGFPIKLKINDNDAGVYTFNTGKDDVLFNMNKGSNLQGAVEAAQWVDETRFLKDEAKFDGSDFTVEYPDEITPTLKNSFESLMKWAHQSNIYDIQNQQKNYIDVDSVIDFGLFSNVIQDTDMNVKNAMYVTYDAKKWMMVPYDLDTSWQLQWDGKSLQNINQNLFDFQSNRLLQMIFAANPEKVLERYHFLRQTTLREDHIIELFRNFMFSVGEENYETDLKLWPSIPSAALTDFTQLQSAIYHRLKVVDQQVEEKFAGGEVGAIPNYVKNSDFMYDTSDWDVFGSFHRTLWPSSIGHGSAGASYDDQSLTEVTWPSIQSKPIWLTTAAPNNPEISFAGNIYIYSGEKLVPGRDSFNVSVRFLDTNLKEIGYSAVWADINVLDQLQRLKAEHVSIPEGTAYVRFAYFAGCDGHAIMTQPQINFSPTLGKYTSN
;
A
#
# COMPACT_ATOMS: atom_id res chain seq x y z
N MET A 1 18.60 11.65 -30.27
CA MET A 1 17.93 10.42 -30.71
C MET A 1 17.77 9.56 -29.47
N ILE A 2 16.57 9.51 -28.90
CA ILE A 2 16.26 8.52 -27.86
C ILE A 2 16.05 7.22 -28.63
N ASN A 3 16.83 6.17 -28.33
CA ASN A 3 16.65 4.88 -28.98
C ASN A 3 15.24 4.35 -28.67
N GLU A 4 14.54 3.87 -29.71
CA GLU A 4 13.26 3.17 -29.58
C GLU A 4 13.38 2.06 -28.52
N ILE A 5 12.52 2.08 -27.50
CA ILE A 5 12.42 0.99 -26.53
C ILE A 5 11.72 -0.18 -27.23
N LYS A 6 12.52 -1.19 -27.58
CA LYS A 6 12.01 -2.45 -28.16
C LYS A 6 11.57 -3.40 -27.06
N ILE A 7 10.26 -3.50 -26.87
CA ILE A 7 9.65 -4.54 -26.03
C ILE A 7 9.62 -5.89 -26.78
N PRO A 8 9.63 -7.04 -26.06
CA PRO A 8 9.50 -8.37 -26.67
C PRO A 8 8.28 -8.48 -27.59
N GLN A 9 8.36 -9.34 -28.62
CA GLN A 9 7.26 -9.52 -29.58
C GLN A 9 6.84 -10.97 -29.67
N MET A 10 5.54 -11.22 -29.54
CA MET A 10 4.93 -12.53 -29.84
C MET A 10 4.09 -12.44 -31.10
N THR A 11 4.24 -13.42 -31.98
CA THR A 11 3.39 -13.61 -33.16
C THR A 11 2.61 -14.91 -33.00
N LEU A 12 1.29 -14.86 -33.22
CA LEU A 12 0.41 -16.02 -33.26
C LEU A 12 -0.16 -16.18 -34.67
N THR A 13 -0.08 -17.40 -35.21
CA THR A 13 -0.47 -17.68 -36.61
C THR A 13 -1.36 -18.91 -36.68
N GLY A 14 -2.55 -18.77 -37.27
CA GLY A 14 -3.52 -19.85 -37.46
C GLY A 14 -4.98 -19.38 -37.51
N ASP A 15 -5.90 -20.34 -37.65
CA ASP A 15 -7.33 -20.07 -37.71
C ASP A 15 -7.90 -19.70 -36.33
N THR A 16 -8.42 -18.48 -36.22
CA THR A 16 -9.08 -17.97 -35.01
C THR A 16 -10.61 -18.02 -35.10
N SER A 17 -11.17 -18.54 -36.21
CA SER A 17 -12.62 -18.53 -36.46
C SER A 17 -13.37 -19.35 -35.41
N GLY A 18 -14.33 -18.73 -34.73
CA GLY A 18 -15.10 -19.38 -33.66
C GLY A 18 -14.33 -19.62 -32.36
N MET A 19 -13.15 -19.02 -32.18
CA MET A 19 -12.48 -18.95 -30.87
C MET A 19 -13.37 -18.18 -29.87
N SER A 20 -13.45 -18.67 -28.63
CA SER A 20 -14.21 -18.03 -27.56
C SER A 20 -13.55 -18.30 -26.20
N HIS A 21 -14.25 -17.99 -25.09
CA HIS A 21 -13.83 -18.39 -23.75
C HIS A 21 -13.73 -19.92 -23.61
N ASP A 22 -14.66 -20.65 -24.23
CA ASP A 22 -14.76 -22.10 -24.12
C ASP A 22 -14.04 -22.83 -25.25
N VAL A 23 -13.97 -22.22 -26.43
CA VAL A 23 -13.39 -22.82 -27.62
C VAL A 23 -11.95 -22.38 -27.82
N SER A 24 -11.03 -23.30 -27.55
CA SER A 24 -9.60 -23.10 -27.84
C SER A 24 -9.26 -23.43 -29.29
N LYS A 25 -8.30 -22.71 -29.86
CA LYS A 25 -7.69 -22.99 -31.17
C LYS A 25 -6.20 -23.27 -31.01
N VAL A 26 -5.65 -24.06 -31.92
CA VAL A 26 -4.20 -24.29 -31.99
C VAL A 26 -3.60 -23.29 -32.95
N LEU A 27 -2.69 -22.46 -32.47
CA LEU A 27 -1.96 -21.47 -33.27
C LEU A 27 -0.46 -21.80 -33.20
N ALA A 28 0.26 -21.66 -34.30
CA ALA A 28 1.72 -21.58 -34.25
C ALA A 28 2.12 -20.26 -33.56
N PHE A 29 3.25 -20.25 -32.85
CA PHE A 29 3.77 -19.04 -32.25
C PHE A 29 5.28 -18.90 -32.43
N THR A 30 5.72 -17.65 -32.52
CA THR A 30 7.12 -17.23 -32.41
C THR A 30 7.18 -16.13 -31.36
N PHE A 31 8.04 -16.28 -30.35
CA PHE A 31 8.25 -15.31 -29.28
C PHE A 31 9.70 -14.84 -29.26
N GLU A 32 9.91 -13.58 -29.65
CA GLU A 32 11.19 -12.88 -29.60
C GLU A 32 11.36 -12.24 -28.23
N LEU A 33 12.16 -12.87 -27.38
CA LEU A 33 12.33 -12.53 -25.98
C LEU A 33 13.81 -12.40 -25.62
N ASN A 34 14.26 -11.18 -25.34
CA ASN A 34 15.62 -10.89 -24.86
C ASN A 34 16.73 -11.51 -25.73
N GLY A 35 16.59 -11.39 -27.05
CA GLY A 35 17.55 -11.95 -28.02
C GLY A 35 17.46 -13.48 -28.21
N ARG A 36 16.40 -14.11 -27.69
CA ARG A 36 16.09 -15.52 -27.92
C ARG A 36 14.77 -15.64 -28.67
N THR A 37 14.71 -16.59 -29.58
CA THR A 37 13.49 -16.95 -30.29
C THR A 37 12.97 -18.25 -29.71
N ILE A 38 11.71 -18.26 -29.28
CA ILE A 38 11.00 -19.46 -28.79
C ILE A 38 9.85 -19.73 -29.76
N GLU A 39 9.80 -20.94 -30.29
CA GLU A 39 8.82 -21.32 -31.31
C GLU A 39 8.09 -22.61 -30.91
N GLY A 40 6.83 -22.71 -31.34
CA GLY A 40 6.03 -23.90 -31.11
C GLY A 40 4.58 -23.70 -31.51
N TYR A 41 3.71 -24.46 -30.86
CA TYR A 41 2.26 -24.38 -31.01
C TYR A 41 1.62 -24.06 -29.68
N ALA A 42 0.46 -23.43 -29.71
CA ALA A 42 -0.26 -23.11 -28.49
C ALA A 42 -1.75 -23.34 -28.62
N LYS A 43 -2.32 -23.94 -27.57
CA LYS A 43 -3.76 -23.86 -27.34
C LYS A 43 -4.06 -22.46 -26.81
N THR A 44 -4.78 -21.70 -27.62
CA THR A 44 -5.14 -20.31 -27.36
C THR A 44 -6.65 -20.14 -27.34
N LYS A 45 -7.17 -19.47 -26.32
CA LYS A 45 -8.59 -19.13 -26.19
C LYS A 45 -8.76 -17.74 -25.60
N TRP A 46 -9.95 -17.14 -25.75
CA TRP A 46 -10.21 -15.86 -25.07
C TRP A 46 -10.17 -16.06 -23.56
N GLN A 47 -9.63 -15.07 -22.84
CA GLN A 47 -9.50 -15.10 -21.38
C GLN A 47 -10.34 -14.01 -20.73
N GLY A 48 -10.85 -14.33 -19.55
CA GLY A 48 -11.65 -13.45 -18.70
C GLY A 48 -13.15 -13.72 -18.85
N ASP A 49 -13.93 -12.94 -18.11
CA ASP A 49 -15.39 -13.02 -18.09
C ASP A 49 -15.96 -11.86 -18.92
N SER A 50 -16.23 -10.72 -18.28
CA SER A 50 -16.70 -9.49 -18.94
C SER A 50 -15.75 -8.99 -20.04
N SER A 51 -14.44 -9.17 -19.87
CA SER A 51 -13.42 -8.74 -20.85
C SER A 51 -13.54 -9.45 -22.20
N THR A 52 -14.21 -10.59 -22.27
CA THR A 52 -14.48 -11.28 -23.55
C THR A 52 -15.39 -10.46 -24.46
N GLY A 53 -16.17 -9.53 -23.91
CA GLY A 53 -16.99 -8.57 -24.66
C GLY A 53 -16.21 -7.39 -25.25
N LEU A 54 -15.00 -7.11 -24.77
CA LEU A 54 -14.18 -5.97 -25.23
C LEU A 54 -13.61 -6.21 -26.63
N ILE A 55 -13.41 -5.16 -27.42
CA ILE A 55 -12.94 -5.30 -28.82
C ILE A 55 -11.54 -5.93 -28.91
N LYS A 56 -10.66 -5.59 -27.96
CA LYS A 56 -9.30 -6.13 -27.84
C LYS A 56 -9.34 -7.27 -26.82
N LYS A 57 -9.08 -8.51 -27.27
CA LYS A 57 -9.25 -9.71 -26.45
C LYS A 57 -8.00 -10.00 -25.61
N ASN A 58 -8.21 -10.50 -24.40
CA ASN A 58 -7.19 -11.23 -23.64
C ASN A 58 -7.11 -12.68 -24.13
N TYR A 59 -5.95 -13.31 -24.00
CA TYR A 59 -5.74 -14.70 -24.42
C TYR A 59 -5.14 -15.54 -23.30
N LYS A 60 -5.70 -16.73 -23.05
CA LYS A 60 -5.00 -17.79 -22.32
C LYS A 60 -4.21 -18.59 -23.34
N PHE A 61 -2.94 -18.83 -23.06
CA PHE A 61 -1.99 -19.44 -23.97
C PHE A 61 -1.29 -20.61 -23.26
N LYS A 62 -1.33 -21.79 -23.87
CA LYS A 62 -0.62 -22.98 -23.35
C LYS A 62 0.27 -23.56 -24.44
N ALA A 63 1.58 -23.56 -24.21
CA ALA A 63 2.60 -23.91 -25.20
C ALA A 63 2.87 -25.42 -25.31
N TYR A 64 3.13 -25.85 -26.54
CA TYR A 64 3.39 -27.21 -26.99
C TYR A 64 4.48 -27.22 -28.07
N THR A 65 5.23 -28.32 -28.17
CA THR A 65 6.24 -28.50 -29.22
C THR A 65 5.63 -28.97 -30.54
N ASP A 66 4.40 -29.51 -30.51
CA ASP A 66 3.72 -30.13 -31.65
C ASP A 66 2.29 -29.59 -31.86
N VAL A 67 1.83 -29.65 -33.11
CA VAL A 67 0.49 -29.16 -33.52
C VAL A 67 -0.66 -29.97 -32.90
N ASP A 68 -0.46 -31.26 -32.59
CA ASP A 68 -1.46 -32.08 -31.90
C ASP A 68 -1.55 -31.74 -30.40
N CYS A 69 -0.66 -30.89 -29.91
CA CYS A 69 -0.56 -30.48 -28.51
C CYS A 69 -0.39 -31.66 -27.54
N LYS A 70 0.44 -32.64 -27.91
CA LYS A 70 0.74 -33.84 -27.09
C LYS A 70 1.89 -33.60 -26.12
N GLN A 71 2.89 -32.82 -26.51
CA GLN A 71 4.08 -32.52 -25.72
C GLN A 71 4.09 -31.05 -25.31
N LYS A 72 4.00 -30.80 -24.00
CA LYS A 72 4.08 -29.44 -23.45
C LYS A 72 5.45 -28.84 -23.71
N LEU A 73 5.48 -27.61 -24.20
CA LEU A 73 6.70 -26.81 -24.32
C LEU A 73 6.80 -25.91 -23.09
N SER A 74 7.47 -26.39 -22.05
CA SER A 74 7.76 -25.58 -20.86
C SER A 74 9.06 -24.81 -21.06
N PHE A 75 9.05 -23.51 -20.77
CA PHE A 75 10.21 -22.65 -20.90
C PHE A 75 10.26 -21.61 -19.77
N LYS A 76 11.46 -21.11 -19.52
CA LYS A 76 11.73 -20.10 -18.51
C LYS A 76 11.79 -18.72 -19.16
N VAL A 77 10.77 -17.91 -18.88
CA VAL A 77 10.55 -16.60 -19.51
C VAL A 77 11.55 -15.56 -19.02
N ARG A 78 11.83 -15.57 -17.71
CA ARG A 78 12.83 -14.71 -17.07
C ARG A 78 13.72 -15.51 -16.11
N PRO A 79 14.96 -15.07 -15.82
CA PRO A 79 15.87 -15.79 -14.92
C PRO A 79 15.32 -16.06 -13.52
N ASP A 80 14.43 -15.21 -13.02
CA ASP A 80 13.77 -15.31 -11.72
C ASP A 80 12.45 -16.10 -11.76
N TRP A 81 11.93 -16.46 -12.95
CA TRP A 81 10.68 -17.21 -13.08
C TRP A 81 10.89 -18.72 -12.98
N THR A 82 9.86 -19.42 -12.52
CA THR A 82 9.77 -20.87 -12.62
C THR A 82 9.45 -21.28 -14.06
N THR A 83 10.02 -22.39 -14.51
CA THR A 83 9.73 -22.95 -15.84
C THR A 83 8.26 -23.34 -15.94
N ASN A 84 7.55 -22.83 -16.94
CA ASN A 84 6.12 -23.11 -17.13
C ASN A 84 5.77 -23.15 -18.63
N ASN A 85 4.57 -23.65 -18.95
CA ASN A 85 4.02 -23.67 -20.30
C ASN A 85 2.65 -23.00 -20.41
N THR A 86 2.07 -22.51 -19.31
CA THR A 86 0.77 -21.83 -19.30
C THR A 86 0.93 -20.37 -18.91
N PHE A 87 0.40 -19.48 -19.74
CA PHE A 87 0.54 -18.04 -19.61
C PHE A 87 -0.73 -17.33 -20.06
N ASN A 88 -0.84 -16.03 -19.75
CA ASN A 88 -1.89 -15.16 -20.26
C ASN A 88 -1.29 -13.98 -21.02
N LEU A 89 -1.91 -13.59 -22.12
CA LEU A 89 -1.64 -12.35 -22.84
C LEU A 89 -2.79 -11.39 -22.53
N LYS A 90 -2.54 -10.42 -21.66
CA LYS A 90 -3.57 -9.47 -21.21
C LYS A 90 -3.47 -8.18 -22.03
N ALA A 91 -4.58 -7.81 -22.65
CA ALA A 91 -4.74 -6.60 -23.44
C ALA A 91 -4.82 -5.34 -22.57
N ASN A 92 -5.21 -5.48 -21.30
CA ASN A 92 -5.48 -4.41 -20.34
C ASN A 92 -6.32 -3.28 -20.95
N PHE A 93 -7.34 -3.63 -21.75
CA PHE A 93 -8.02 -2.68 -22.64
C PHE A 93 -8.70 -1.53 -21.88
N ILE A 94 -9.04 -1.71 -20.60
CA ILE A 94 -9.61 -0.67 -19.75
C ILE A 94 -8.56 0.27 -19.14
N ASP A 95 -7.28 -0.13 -19.10
CA ASP A 95 -6.17 0.58 -18.45
C ASP A 95 -5.10 0.96 -19.49
N VAL A 96 -5.16 2.20 -19.98
CA VAL A 96 -4.19 2.72 -20.96
C VAL A 96 -2.74 2.66 -20.47
N THR A 97 -2.52 2.59 -19.15
CA THR A 97 -1.17 2.51 -18.58
C THR A 97 -0.56 1.11 -18.70
N HIS A 98 -1.39 0.08 -18.92
CA HIS A 98 -1.01 -1.35 -18.90
C HIS A 98 -0.35 -1.82 -17.60
N ALA A 99 -0.33 -1.00 -16.55
CA ALA A 99 0.55 -1.16 -15.41
C ALA A 99 -0.14 -1.72 -14.16
N ARG A 100 -1.40 -1.34 -13.92
CA ARG A 100 -2.08 -1.54 -12.63
C ARG A 100 -2.06 -2.99 -12.17
N ASN A 101 -2.46 -3.91 -13.04
CA ASN A 101 -2.56 -5.33 -12.68
C ASN A 101 -1.20 -5.91 -12.22
N ILE A 102 -0.15 -5.72 -13.02
CA ILE A 102 1.18 -6.29 -12.73
C ILE A 102 1.85 -5.60 -11.54
N ILE A 103 1.71 -4.28 -11.44
CA ILE A 103 2.36 -3.53 -10.37
C ILE A 103 1.69 -3.76 -9.03
N ASN A 104 0.37 -3.88 -8.98
CA ASN A 104 -0.33 -4.24 -7.76
C ASN A 104 -0.02 -5.68 -7.34
N ALA A 105 0.08 -6.64 -8.27
CA ALA A 105 0.48 -8.01 -7.95
C ALA A 105 1.91 -8.07 -7.37
N LYS A 106 2.83 -7.27 -7.92
CA LYS A 106 4.18 -7.10 -7.36
C LYS A 106 4.16 -6.44 -5.98
N LEU A 107 3.32 -5.43 -5.79
CA LEU A 107 3.22 -4.72 -4.51
C LEU A 107 2.68 -5.65 -3.42
N PHE A 108 1.66 -6.46 -3.70
CA PHE A 108 1.14 -7.44 -2.76
C PHE A 108 2.15 -8.54 -2.44
N SER A 109 2.92 -9.01 -3.44
CA SER A 109 3.96 -10.01 -3.18
C SER A 109 5.08 -9.46 -2.28
N GLU A 110 5.44 -8.18 -2.43
CA GLU A 110 6.35 -7.50 -1.50
C GLU A 110 5.76 -7.38 -0.09
N MET A 111 4.46 -7.09 0.04
CA MET A 111 3.78 -7.13 1.34
C MET A 111 3.87 -8.53 1.96
N ALA A 112 3.50 -9.57 1.20
CA ALA A 112 3.52 -10.96 1.67
C ALA A 112 4.92 -11.40 2.15
N ALA A 113 5.97 -10.99 1.43
CA ALA A 113 7.35 -11.27 1.78
C ALA A 113 7.81 -10.69 3.14
N THR A 114 7.12 -9.66 3.64
CA THR A 114 7.45 -9.01 4.92
C THR A 114 6.61 -9.50 6.10
N ARG A 115 5.72 -10.49 5.91
CA ARG A 115 4.93 -11.03 7.01
C ARG A 115 5.84 -11.71 8.03
N PRO A 116 5.54 -11.63 9.33
CA PRO A 116 6.38 -12.24 10.37
C PRO A 116 6.41 -13.78 10.25
N ASN A 117 5.31 -14.38 9.78
CA ASN A 117 5.21 -15.82 9.54
C ASN A 117 4.57 -16.04 8.16
N VAL A 118 5.32 -16.60 7.22
CA VAL A 118 4.81 -16.98 5.90
C VAL A 118 4.83 -18.50 5.79
N ASN A 119 3.76 -19.07 5.23
CA ASN A 119 3.73 -20.50 4.89
C ASN A 119 4.91 -20.85 3.95
N ALA A 120 5.67 -21.90 4.27
CA ALA A 120 6.85 -22.29 3.48
C ALA A 120 6.53 -22.65 2.01
N GLU A 121 5.34 -23.20 1.75
CA GLU A 121 4.87 -23.48 0.39
C GLU A 121 4.58 -22.18 -0.35
N LEU A 122 4.06 -21.15 0.33
CA LEU A 122 3.83 -19.83 -0.26
C LEU A 122 5.14 -19.09 -0.55
N VAL A 123 6.15 -19.21 0.32
CA VAL A 123 7.50 -18.68 0.08
C VAL A 123 8.12 -19.30 -1.18
N SER A 124 7.81 -20.58 -1.43
CA SER A 124 8.30 -21.32 -2.60
C SER A 124 7.41 -21.13 -3.84
N ALA A 125 6.21 -20.57 -3.67
CA ALA A 125 5.30 -20.21 -4.75
C ALA A 125 5.87 -19.10 -5.62
N THR A 126 5.53 -19.14 -6.90
CA THR A 126 5.94 -18.09 -7.84
C THR A 126 5.37 -16.77 -7.34
N ASN A 127 6.25 -15.83 -6.97
CA ASN A 127 5.87 -14.50 -6.49
C ASN A 127 4.81 -14.54 -5.38
N PHE A 128 4.90 -15.47 -4.42
CA PHE A 128 3.90 -15.63 -3.35
C PHE A 128 2.47 -15.85 -3.88
N SER A 129 2.32 -16.64 -4.95
CA SER A 129 1.05 -16.90 -5.65
C SER A 129 0.45 -15.71 -6.40
N GLU A 130 1.15 -14.58 -6.47
CA GLU A 130 0.76 -13.43 -7.29
C GLU A 130 1.25 -13.58 -8.73
N ILE A 131 0.48 -13.01 -9.67
CA ILE A 131 0.94 -12.98 -11.06
C ILE A 131 2.20 -12.14 -11.24
N GLN A 132 3.00 -12.50 -12.23
CA GLN A 132 4.11 -11.68 -12.71
C GLN A 132 3.91 -11.45 -14.20
N GLY A 133 4.39 -10.31 -14.71
CA GLY A 133 4.31 -10.04 -16.13
C GLY A 133 5.15 -8.86 -16.61
N PHE A 134 5.10 -8.62 -17.92
CA PHE A 134 5.84 -7.56 -18.59
C PHE A 134 5.24 -7.21 -19.95
N PRO A 135 5.49 -6.00 -20.48
CA PRO A 135 4.90 -5.59 -21.75
C PRO A 135 5.50 -6.35 -22.94
N ILE A 136 4.66 -6.63 -23.92
CA ILE A 136 5.01 -7.21 -25.21
C ILE A 136 4.22 -6.53 -26.34
N LYS A 137 4.73 -6.62 -27.58
CA LYS A 137 3.91 -6.45 -28.79
C LYS A 137 3.30 -7.80 -29.18
N LEU A 138 2.01 -7.81 -29.50
CA LEU A 138 1.35 -8.99 -30.04
C LEU A 138 0.99 -8.79 -31.51
N LYS A 139 1.25 -9.81 -32.33
CA LYS A 139 0.74 -9.94 -33.70
C LYS A 139 -0.11 -11.19 -33.84
N ILE A 140 -1.21 -11.11 -34.58
CA ILE A 140 -2.09 -12.24 -34.89
C ILE A 140 -2.32 -12.29 -36.41
N ASN A 141 -1.88 -13.38 -37.05
CA ASN A 141 -1.92 -13.54 -38.51
C ASN A 141 -1.33 -12.33 -39.24
N ASP A 142 -0.10 -11.97 -38.88
CA ASP A 142 0.67 -10.81 -39.38
C ASP A 142 0.07 -9.41 -39.10
N ASN A 143 -1.11 -9.32 -38.49
CA ASN A 143 -1.70 -8.05 -38.10
C ASN A 143 -1.26 -7.65 -36.68
N ASP A 144 -0.91 -6.38 -36.51
CA ASP A 144 -0.62 -5.82 -35.19
C ASP A 144 -1.87 -5.86 -34.32
N ALA A 145 -1.76 -6.46 -33.13
CA ALA A 145 -2.78 -6.44 -32.09
C ALA A 145 -2.46 -5.39 -31.01
N GLY A 146 -1.28 -4.78 -31.04
CA GLY A 146 -0.85 -3.70 -30.15
C GLY A 146 -0.07 -4.18 -28.93
N VAL A 147 -0.09 -3.37 -27.87
CA VAL A 147 0.60 -3.63 -26.60
C VAL A 147 -0.23 -4.56 -25.72
N TYR A 148 0.42 -5.56 -25.15
CA TYR A 148 -0.13 -6.52 -24.21
C TYR A 148 0.82 -6.68 -23.04
N THR A 149 0.38 -7.28 -21.93
CA THR A 149 1.28 -7.86 -20.94
C THR A 149 1.31 -9.38 -21.07
N PHE A 150 2.50 -9.95 -21.06
CA PHE A 150 2.73 -11.39 -20.94
C PHE A 150 2.80 -11.75 -19.46
N ASN A 151 1.84 -12.56 -18.99
CA ASN A 151 1.65 -12.84 -17.57
C ASN A 151 1.77 -14.34 -17.29
N THR A 152 2.20 -14.70 -16.07
CA THR A 152 1.99 -16.05 -15.54
C THR A 152 0.50 -16.43 -15.55
N GLY A 153 0.20 -17.71 -15.72
CA GLY A 153 -1.15 -18.24 -15.59
C GLY A 153 -1.45 -18.73 -14.17
N LYS A 154 -2.74 -18.78 -13.80
CA LYS A 154 -3.21 -19.50 -12.61
C LYS A 154 -3.08 -21.01 -12.86
N ASP A 155 -2.11 -21.65 -12.22
CA ASP A 155 -1.85 -23.09 -12.28
C ASP A 155 -1.03 -23.59 -11.08
N ASP A 156 -0.71 -24.88 -11.08
CA ASP A 156 0.07 -25.52 -10.03
C ASP A 156 1.46 -24.92 -9.83
N VAL A 157 2.05 -24.33 -10.87
CA VAL A 157 3.38 -23.70 -10.79
C VAL A 157 3.30 -22.33 -10.13
N LEU A 158 2.25 -21.56 -10.43
CA LEU A 158 2.02 -20.28 -9.75
C LEU A 158 1.87 -20.50 -8.24
N PHE A 159 1.03 -21.47 -7.86
CA PHE A 159 0.68 -21.73 -6.48
C PHE A 159 1.69 -22.63 -5.73
N ASN A 160 2.69 -23.20 -6.41
CA ASN A 160 3.56 -24.25 -5.86
C ASN A 160 2.74 -25.41 -5.22
N MET A 161 1.89 -26.03 -6.04
CA MET A 161 1.02 -27.12 -5.63
C MET A 161 1.35 -28.42 -6.37
N ASN A 162 1.15 -29.54 -5.69
CA ASN A 162 1.42 -30.87 -6.21
C ASN A 162 0.18 -31.40 -6.95
N LYS A 163 0.39 -31.83 -8.20
CA LYS A 163 -0.63 -32.53 -8.99
C LYS A 163 -1.14 -33.77 -8.26
N GLY A 164 -2.46 -33.84 -8.05
CA GLY A 164 -3.14 -34.95 -7.38
C GLY A 164 -3.26 -34.83 -5.85
N SER A 165 -2.76 -33.75 -5.24
CA SER A 165 -3.05 -33.48 -3.83
C SER A 165 -4.53 -33.17 -3.63
N ASN A 166 -5.16 -33.80 -2.63
CA ASN A 166 -6.51 -33.47 -2.18
C ASN A 166 -6.52 -32.46 -1.01
N LEU A 167 -5.34 -31.98 -0.59
CA LEU A 167 -5.17 -31.03 0.51
C LEU A 167 -4.81 -29.63 0.01
N GLN A 168 -4.30 -29.52 -1.21
CA GLN A 168 -3.84 -28.26 -1.79
C GLN A 168 -4.86 -27.78 -2.81
N GLY A 169 -5.30 -26.53 -2.69
CA GLY A 169 -6.31 -25.98 -3.56
C GLY A 169 -6.38 -24.46 -3.55
N ALA A 170 -6.89 -23.91 -4.64
CA ALA A 170 -7.16 -22.50 -4.82
C ALA A 170 -8.56 -22.32 -5.43
N VAL A 171 -9.37 -21.47 -4.81
CA VAL A 171 -10.71 -21.10 -5.31
C VAL A 171 -10.83 -19.59 -5.36
N GLU A 172 -11.55 -19.05 -6.32
CA GLU A 172 -11.70 -17.60 -6.50
C GLU A 172 -13.17 -17.20 -6.43
N ALA A 173 -13.46 -16.10 -5.73
CA ALA A 173 -14.78 -15.50 -5.71
C ALA A 173 -15.15 -14.99 -7.11
N ALA A 174 -16.17 -15.59 -7.74
CA ALA A 174 -16.46 -15.40 -9.15
C ALA A 174 -17.54 -14.36 -9.42
N GLN A 175 -18.48 -14.18 -8.47
CA GLN A 175 -19.66 -13.33 -8.66
C GLN A 175 -19.97 -12.47 -7.44
N TRP A 176 -20.78 -11.43 -7.69
CA TRP A 176 -21.23 -10.51 -6.66
C TRP A 176 -22.48 -11.04 -5.94
N VAL A 177 -22.29 -11.99 -5.04
CA VAL A 177 -23.37 -12.72 -4.34
C VAL A 177 -23.15 -12.78 -2.83
N ASP A 178 -24.09 -13.35 -2.08
CA ASP A 178 -23.98 -13.45 -0.61
C ASP A 178 -22.93 -14.48 -0.19
N GLU A 179 -22.77 -15.54 -0.99
CA GLU A 179 -21.86 -16.66 -0.78
C GLU A 179 -20.39 -16.18 -0.78
N THR A 180 -20.01 -15.37 -1.77
CA THR A 180 -18.66 -14.79 -1.87
C THR A 180 -18.35 -13.75 -0.79
N ARG A 181 -19.38 -13.24 -0.12
CA ARG A 181 -19.28 -12.34 1.05
C ARG A 181 -19.31 -13.07 2.38
N PHE A 182 -19.34 -14.41 2.38
CA PHE A 182 -19.38 -15.23 3.60
C PHE A 182 -20.64 -14.94 4.44
N LEU A 183 -21.76 -14.64 3.77
CA LEU A 183 -23.10 -14.48 4.37
C LEU A 183 -23.96 -15.75 4.27
N LYS A 184 -23.35 -16.86 3.84
CA LYS A 184 -23.92 -18.20 3.69
C LYS A 184 -22.88 -19.23 4.14
N ASP A 185 -23.33 -20.45 4.41
CA ASP A 185 -22.50 -21.54 4.94
C ASP A 185 -21.96 -22.49 3.85
N GLU A 186 -22.52 -22.43 2.65
CA GLU A 186 -22.26 -23.36 1.55
C GLU A 186 -21.92 -22.59 0.26
N ALA A 187 -21.20 -23.25 -0.66
CA ALA A 187 -20.77 -22.66 -1.92
C ALA A 187 -20.90 -23.61 -3.11
N LYS A 188 -21.20 -23.04 -4.28
CA LYS A 188 -21.04 -23.70 -5.57
C LYS A 188 -19.70 -23.33 -6.20
N PHE A 189 -19.07 -24.32 -6.81
CA PHE A 189 -17.75 -24.21 -7.44
C PHE A 189 -17.83 -24.31 -8.97
N ASP A 190 -18.96 -23.90 -9.55
CA ASP A 190 -19.26 -23.93 -10.98
C ASP A 190 -19.15 -22.53 -11.64
N GLY A 191 -18.67 -21.54 -10.89
CA GLY A 191 -18.58 -20.14 -11.31
C GLY A 191 -19.80 -19.29 -10.99
N SER A 192 -20.90 -19.84 -10.44
CA SER A 192 -22.01 -19.02 -9.93
C SER A 192 -21.67 -18.30 -8.63
N ASP A 193 -20.83 -18.92 -7.80
CA ASP A 193 -20.36 -18.35 -6.54
C ASP A 193 -18.83 -18.27 -6.59
N PHE A 194 -18.16 -19.43 -6.70
CA PHE A 194 -16.71 -19.54 -6.79
C PHE A 194 -16.28 -20.32 -8.04
N THR A 195 -15.11 -20.01 -8.59
CA THR A 195 -14.39 -20.86 -9.55
C THR A 195 -13.31 -21.67 -8.85
N VAL A 196 -13.01 -22.86 -9.37
CA VAL A 196 -11.86 -23.65 -8.94
C VAL A 196 -10.67 -23.26 -9.81
N GLU A 197 -9.64 -22.69 -9.21
CA GLU A 197 -8.41 -22.32 -9.90
C GLU A 197 -7.39 -23.47 -9.85
N TYR A 198 -7.43 -24.24 -8.78
CA TYR A 198 -6.69 -25.49 -8.65
C TYR A 198 -7.30 -26.41 -7.56
N PRO A 199 -7.38 -27.74 -7.75
CA PRO A 199 -7.09 -28.48 -8.99
C PRO A 199 -8.18 -28.25 -10.05
N ASP A 200 -8.18 -29.02 -11.15
CA ASP A 200 -9.15 -28.81 -12.25
C ASP A 200 -10.63 -28.92 -11.80
N GLU A 201 -10.91 -29.67 -10.72
CA GLU A 201 -12.24 -29.81 -10.10
C GLU A 201 -12.12 -29.83 -8.57
N ILE A 202 -13.09 -29.26 -7.86
CA ILE A 202 -13.07 -29.24 -6.39
C ILE A 202 -13.19 -30.67 -5.83
N THR A 203 -12.29 -31.04 -4.91
CA THR A 203 -12.39 -32.34 -4.22
C THR A 203 -13.34 -32.26 -3.03
N PRO A 204 -13.94 -33.38 -2.58
CA PRO A 204 -14.78 -33.38 -1.37
C PRO A 204 -14.05 -32.86 -0.12
N THR A 205 -12.75 -33.14 0.00
CA THR A 205 -11.91 -32.65 1.11
C THR A 205 -11.79 -31.12 1.10
N LEU A 206 -11.45 -30.54 -0.05
CA LEU A 206 -11.35 -29.08 -0.20
C LEU A 206 -12.69 -28.39 -0.05
N LYS A 207 -13.76 -28.94 -0.64
CA LYS A 207 -15.14 -28.44 -0.50
C LYS A 207 -15.54 -28.37 0.97
N ASN A 208 -15.43 -29.48 1.70
CA ASN A 208 -15.80 -29.54 3.11
C ASN A 208 -14.96 -28.57 3.97
N SER A 209 -13.67 -28.41 3.64
CA SER A 209 -12.79 -27.46 4.32
C SER A 209 -13.23 -26.01 4.11
N PHE A 210 -13.48 -25.64 2.85
CA PHE A 210 -13.90 -24.28 2.49
C PHE A 210 -15.27 -23.93 3.06
N GLU A 211 -16.25 -24.83 2.98
CA GLU A 211 -17.58 -24.63 3.58
C GLU A 211 -17.49 -24.58 5.12
N SER A 212 -16.54 -25.28 5.74
CA SER A 212 -16.28 -25.14 7.18
C SER A 212 -15.75 -23.75 7.54
N LEU A 213 -14.86 -23.17 6.72
CA LEU A 213 -14.42 -21.78 6.87
C LEU A 213 -15.59 -20.81 6.68
N MET A 214 -16.42 -21.00 5.64
CA MET A 214 -17.58 -20.14 5.37
C MET A 214 -18.55 -20.12 6.53
N LYS A 215 -18.97 -21.31 6.99
CA LYS A 215 -19.86 -21.47 8.13
C LYS A 215 -19.29 -20.84 9.40
N TRP A 216 -18.00 -21.05 9.68
CA TRP A 216 -17.34 -20.42 10.83
C TRP A 216 -17.39 -18.89 10.74
N ALA A 217 -16.97 -18.30 9.61
CA ALA A 217 -16.98 -16.84 9.45
C ALA A 217 -18.40 -16.25 9.54
N HIS A 218 -19.40 -16.93 8.96
CA HIS A 218 -20.79 -16.49 8.96
C HIS A 218 -21.41 -16.54 10.36
N GLN A 219 -21.24 -17.66 11.08
CA GLN A 219 -21.98 -17.93 12.31
C GLN A 219 -21.25 -17.49 13.59
N SER A 220 -19.93 -17.32 13.55
CA SER A 220 -19.15 -16.95 14.73
C SER A 220 -19.37 -15.48 15.14
N ASN A 221 -19.35 -15.27 16.46
CA ASN A 221 -19.21 -13.94 17.05
C ASN A 221 -17.72 -13.60 17.22
N ILE A 222 -17.41 -12.35 17.56
CA ILE A 222 -16.03 -11.86 17.72
C ILE A 222 -15.21 -12.68 18.74
N TYR A 223 -15.87 -13.15 19.81
CA TYR A 223 -15.49 -14.19 20.77
C TYR A 223 -14.78 -15.39 20.16
N ASP A 224 -15.57 -16.07 19.34
CA ASP A 224 -15.18 -17.30 18.69
C ASP A 224 -14.07 -17.04 17.68
N ILE A 225 -14.17 -15.94 16.94
CA ILE A 225 -13.16 -15.56 15.94
C ILE A 225 -11.80 -15.37 16.59
N GLN A 226 -11.69 -14.57 17.66
CA GLN A 226 -10.42 -14.32 18.36
C GLN A 226 -9.74 -15.61 18.82
N ASN A 227 -10.53 -16.57 19.32
CA ASN A 227 -10.03 -17.83 19.85
C ASN A 227 -9.73 -18.89 18.78
N GLN A 228 -10.45 -18.88 17.66
CA GLN A 228 -10.46 -20.00 16.71
C GLN A 228 -9.85 -19.66 15.34
N GLN A 229 -9.63 -18.39 15.01
CA GLN A 229 -9.15 -17.94 13.68
C GLN A 229 -7.94 -18.71 13.15
N LYS A 230 -7.00 -19.06 14.03
CA LYS A 230 -5.78 -19.81 13.65
C LYS A 230 -6.05 -21.24 13.17
N ASN A 231 -7.27 -21.76 13.33
CA ASN A 231 -7.66 -23.09 12.86
C ASN A 231 -8.19 -23.07 11.41
N TYR A 232 -8.62 -21.90 10.91
CA TYR A 232 -9.33 -21.77 9.65
C TYR A 232 -8.59 -20.90 8.63
N ILE A 233 -7.82 -19.92 9.10
CA ILE A 233 -7.14 -18.97 8.23
C ILE A 233 -5.69 -18.69 8.63
N ASP A 234 -4.94 -18.19 7.67
CA ASP A 234 -3.77 -17.35 7.93
C ASP A 234 -4.23 -15.91 8.21
N VAL A 235 -4.17 -15.49 9.47
CA VAL A 235 -4.64 -14.17 9.91
C VAL A 235 -3.83 -13.03 9.28
N ASP A 236 -2.52 -13.21 9.10
CA ASP A 236 -1.66 -12.20 8.48
C ASP A 236 -2.03 -11.99 7.02
N SER A 237 -2.34 -13.08 6.30
CA SER A 237 -2.79 -13.00 4.90
C SER A 237 -4.12 -12.26 4.74
N VAL A 238 -5.09 -12.48 5.64
CA VAL A 238 -6.40 -11.82 5.58
C VAL A 238 -6.29 -10.33 5.93
N ILE A 239 -5.46 -9.97 6.91
CA ILE A 239 -5.18 -8.56 7.25
C ILE A 239 -4.50 -7.85 6.08
N ASP A 240 -3.45 -8.45 5.49
CA ASP A 240 -2.77 -7.88 4.33
C ASP A 240 -3.73 -7.66 3.16
N PHE A 241 -4.59 -8.65 2.87
CA PHE A 241 -5.62 -8.54 1.83
C PHE A 241 -6.55 -7.35 2.04
N GLY A 242 -7.14 -7.22 3.24
CA GLY A 242 -8.08 -6.13 3.52
C GLY A 242 -7.43 -4.75 3.58
N LEU A 243 -6.19 -4.64 4.06
CA LEU A 243 -5.43 -3.38 4.01
C LEU A 243 -5.13 -3.02 2.55
N PHE A 244 -4.73 -3.99 1.74
CA PHE A 244 -4.39 -3.78 0.34
C PHE A 244 -5.60 -3.32 -0.48
N SER A 245 -6.79 -3.92 -0.29
CA SER A 245 -8.02 -3.50 -0.99
C SER A 245 -8.34 -2.02 -0.73
N ASN A 246 -8.13 -1.57 0.51
CA ASN A 246 -8.29 -0.17 0.89
C ASN A 246 -7.22 0.71 0.24
N VAL A 247 -5.95 0.31 0.28
CA VAL A 247 -4.81 1.09 -0.22
C VAL A 247 -4.87 1.32 -1.72
N ILE A 248 -5.11 0.27 -2.52
CA ILE A 248 -5.17 0.41 -3.98
C ILE A 248 -6.54 0.87 -4.46
N GLN A 249 -7.52 1.02 -3.56
CA GLN A 249 -8.89 1.38 -3.86
C GLN A 249 -9.58 0.39 -4.81
N ASP A 250 -9.39 -0.89 -4.55
CA ASP A 250 -10.05 -1.96 -5.29
C ASP A 250 -11.26 -2.46 -4.50
N THR A 251 -12.44 -2.03 -4.95
CA THR A 251 -13.70 -2.44 -4.35
C THR A 251 -14.11 -3.84 -4.74
N ASP A 252 -13.70 -4.29 -5.94
CA ASP A 252 -14.14 -5.56 -6.52
C ASP A 252 -13.58 -6.71 -5.69
N MET A 253 -12.32 -6.62 -5.26
CA MET A 253 -11.66 -7.66 -4.45
C MET A 253 -12.30 -7.95 -3.08
N ASN A 254 -13.19 -7.09 -2.59
CA ASN A 254 -13.91 -7.37 -1.34
C ASN A 254 -15.05 -8.40 -1.52
N VAL A 255 -15.46 -8.66 -2.77
CA VAL A 255 -16.60 -9.55 -3.10
C VAL A 255 -16.29 -10.53 -4.23
N LYS A 256 -15.55 -10.12 -5.26
CA LYS A 256 -15.13 -10.91 -6.42
C LYS A 256 -13.60 -10.88 -6.53
N ASN A 257 -12.96 -11.71 -7.35
CA ASN A 257 -11.50 -11.73 -7.60
C ASN A 257 -10.63 -11.91 -6.33
N ALA A 258 -11.22 -12.35 -5.22
CA ALA A 258 -10.53 -12.79 -4.03
C ALA A 258 -10.18 -14.27 -4.20
N MET A 259 -8.89 -14.61 -4.30
CA MET A 259 -8.46 -16.01 -4.27
C MET A 259 -8.26 -16.47 -2.83
N TYR A 260 -8.75 -17.66 -2.54
CA TYR A 260 -8.53 -18.40 -1.30
C TYR A 260 -7.63 -19.58 -1.60
N VAL A 261 -6.47 -19.63 -0.97
CA VAL A 261 -5.41 -20.62 -1.21
C VAL A 261 -5.17 -21.43 0.06
N THR A 262 -5.13 -22.76 -0.05
CA THR A 262 -4.76 -23.66 1.05
C THR A 262 -3.72 -24.68 0.61
N TYR A 263 -2.82 -25.04 1.53
CA TYR A 263 -1.84 -26.12 1.32
C TYR A 263 -2.12 -27.38 2.16
N ASP A 264 -3.07 -27.32 3.08
CA ASP A 264 -3.35 -28.38 4.05
C ASP A 264 -4.85 -28.72 4.22
N ALA A 265 -5.72 -28.05 3.46
CA ALA A 265 -7.17 -28.10 3.58
C ALA A 265 -7.68 -27.83 5.01
N LYS A 266 -6.96 -27.02 5.78
CA LYS A 266 -7.37 -26.57 7.11
C LYS A 266 -7.31 -25.06 7.21
N LYS A 267 -6.18 -24.46 6.82
CA LYS A 267 -5.99 -23.01 6.84
C LYS A 267 -6.02 -22.46 5.43
N TRP A 268 -6.80 -21.42 5.24
CA TRP A 268 -6.91 -20.68 3.99
C TRP A 268 -6.25 -19.31 4.12
N MET A 269 -5.55 -18.91 3.06
CA MET A 269 -4.95 -17.60 2.87
C MET A 269 -5.76 -16.84 1.81
N MET A 270 -5.77 -15.52 1.90
CA MET A 270 -6.35 -14.67 0.86
C MET A 270 -5.23 -14.05 0.01
N VAL A 271 -5.37 -14.17 -1.31
CA VAL A 271 -4.48 -13.62 -2.32
C VAL A 271 -5.34 -12.83 -3.33
N PRO A 272 -5.09 -11.54 -3.54
CA PRO A 272 -5.86 -10.75 -4.49
C PRO A 272 -5.54 -11.14 -5.94
N TYR A 273 -6.49 -10.90 -6.86
CA TYR A 273 -6.31 -11.16 -8.28
C TYR A 273 -7.07 -10.11 -9.11
N ASP A 274 -6.70 -9.97 -10.40
CA ASP A 274 -7.27 -9.02 -11.37
C ASP A 274 -7.31 -7.56 -10.85
N LEU A 275 -6.12 -6.97 -10.73
CA LEU A 275 -5.89 -5.74 -9.95
C LEU A 275 -5.83 -4.47 -10.79
N ASP A 276 -6.42 -4.48 -11.98
CA ASP A 276 -6.50 -3.33 -12.89
C ASP A 276 -7.54 -2.29 -12.48
N THR A 277 -8.55 -2.68 -11.68
CA THR A 277 -9.56 -1.77 -11.12
C THR A 277 -9.06 -1.10 -9.84
N SER A 278 -8.06 -0.23 -9.98
CA SER A 278 -7.34 0.37 -8.85
C SER A 278 -6.91 1.81 -9.11
N TRP A 279 -6.49 2.51 -8.06
CA TRP A 279 -5.97 3.88 -8.10
C TRP A 279 -6.95 4.82 -8.80
N GLN A 280 -8.19 4.78 -8.29
CA GLN A 280 -9.41 5.40 -8.80
C GLN A 280 -9.98 4.83 -10.09
N LEU A 281 -9.26 4.04 -10.90
CA LEU A 281 -9.83 3.58 -12.17
C LEU A 281 -11.00 2.61 -11.90
N GLN A 282 -12.14 2.83 -12.56
CA GLN A 282 -13.29 1.93 -12.51
C GLN A 282 -13.11 0.71 -13.43
N TRP A 283 -13.85 -0.36 -13.17
CA TRP A 283 -13.78 -1.65 -13.87
C TRP A 283 -14.05 -1.57 -15.38
N ASP A 284 -14.73 -0.52 -15.86
CA ASP A 284 -14.99 -0.30 -17.29
C ASP A 284 -14.00 0.68 -17.94
N GLY A 285 -13.09 1.25 -17.14
CA GLY A 285 -12.12 2.25 -17.54
C GLY A 285 -12.72 3.61 -17.93
N LYS A 286 -14.02 3.86 -17.71
CA LYS A 286 -14.71 5.07 -18.22
C LYS A 286 -14.86 6.19 -17.19
N SER A 287 -14.49 5.95 -15.94
CA SER A 287 -14.56 6.97 -14.91
C SER A 287 -13.57 6.71 -13.78
N LEU A 288 -13.37 7.75 -12.96
CA LEU A 288 -12.57 7.69 -11.75
C LEU A 288 -13.48 7.62 -10.51
N GLN A 289 -13.18 6.71 -9.61
CA GLN A 289 -13.78 6.55 -8.30
C GLN A 289 -13.40 7.71 -7.36
N ASN A 290 -14.23 7.94 -6.34
CA ASN A 290 -13.95 8.91 -5.30
C ASN A 290 -12.73 8.48 -4.46
N ILE A 291 -11.65 9.25 -4.48
CA ILE A 291 -10.41 8.97 -3.75
C ILE A 291 -10.62 8.86 -2.22
N ASN A 292 -11.64 9.54 -1.69
CA ASN A 292 -11.94 9.61 -0.26
C ASN A 292 -12.82 8.45 0.24
N GLN A 293 -13.17 7.48 -0.61
CA GLN A 293 -14.06 6.39 -0.23
C GLN A 293 -13.49 5.55 0.94
N ASN A 294 -14.32 5.20 1.90
CA ASN A 294 -13.95 4.27 2.97
C ASN A 294 -14.37 2.85 2.56
N LEU A 295 -13.41 1.92 2.48
CA LEU A 295 -13.64 0.53 2.05
C LEU A 295 -13.49 -0.47 3.20
N PHE A 296 -13.37 0.00 4.45
CA PHE A 296 -13.25 -0.86 5.62
C PHE A 296 -14.59 -1.46 6.06
N ASP A 297 -15.71 -1.12 5.40
CA ASP A 297 -16.94 -1.91 5.51
C ASP A 297 -16.84 -3.23 4.72
N PHE A 298 -15.80 -3.37 3.88
CA PHE A 298 -15.51 -4.50 3.01
C PHE A 298 -16.73 -4.94 2.20
N GLN A 299 -17.63 -4.00 1.85
CA GLN A 299 -18.88 -4.28 1.17
C GLN A 299 -19.69 -5.43 1.80
N SER A 300 -19.69 -5.47 3.14
CA SER A 300 -20.35 -6.51 3.95
C SER A 300 -19.72 -7.90 3.84
N ASN A 301 -18.48 -8.03 3.37
CA ASN A 301 -17.74 -9.29 3.46
C ASN A 301 -17.50 -9.65 4.93
N ARG A 302 -18.17 -10.71 5.37
CA ARG A 302 -18.24 -11.10 6.78
C ARG A 302 -16.91 -11.57 7.32
N LEU A 303 -16.13 -12.32 6.53
CA LEU A 303 -14.81 -12.79 6.94
C LEU A 303 -13.88 -11.59 7.21
N LEU A 304 -13.76 -10.67 6.25
CA LEU A 304 -12.91 -9.49 6.40
C LEU A 304 -13.35 -8.62 7.58
N GLN A 305 -14.66 -8.33 7.70
CA GLN A 305 -15.18 -7.54 8.82
C GLN A 305 -14.85 -8.15 10.17
N MET A 306 -15.04 -9.47 10.34
CA MET A 306 -14.80 -10.13 11.62
C MET A 306 -13.32 -10.24 11.96
N ILE A 307 -12.45 -10.51 10.98
CA ILE A 307 -11.00 -10.55 11.22
C ILE A 307 -10.46 -9.18 11.61
N PHE A 308 -10.87 -8.12 10.92
CA PHE A 308 -10.44 -6.76 11.26
C PHE A 308 -10.97 -6.33 12.62
N ALA A 309 -12.24 -6.64 12.95
CA ALA A 309 -12.82 -6.32 14.24
C ALA A 309 -12.16 -7.11 15.39
N ALA A 310 -11.80 -8.38 15.16
CA ALA A 310 -11.19 -9.23 16.18
C ALA A 310 -9.71 -8.91 16.45
N ASN A 311 -9.02 -8.25 15.52
CA ASN A 311 -7.56 -8.03 15.57
C ASN A 311 -7.16 -6.55 15.31
N PRO A 312 -7.79 -5.55 15.97
CA PRO A 312 -7.57 -4.13 15.64
C PRO A 312 -6.11 -3.69 15.85
N GLU A 313 -5.47 -4.12 16.94
CA GLU A 313 -4.06 -3.84 17.23
C GLU A 313 -3.15 -4.39 16.12
N LYS A 314 -3.38 -5.64 15.71
CA LYS A 314 -2.58 -6.29 14.65
C LYS A 314 -2.76 -5.61 13.29
N VAL A 315 -3.97 -5.17 12.96
CA VAL A 315 -4.25 -4.40 11.74
C VAL A 315 -3.46 -3.10 11.75
N LEU A 316 -3.51 -2.37 12.88
CA LEU A 316 -2.85 -1.10 13.07
C LEU A 316 -1.32 -1.23 12.95
N GLU A 317 -0.72 -2.13 13.72
CA GLU A 317 0.72 -2.43 13.68
C GLU A 317 1.19 -2.82 12.28
N ARG A 318 0.42 -3.69 11.61
CA ARG A 318 0.76 -4.15 10.26
C ARG A 318 0.71 -3.00 9.27
N TYR A 319 -0.32 -2.15 9.34
CA TYR A 319 -0.44 -1.00 8.44
C TYR A 319 0.73 -0.02 8.60
N HIS A 320 1.12 0.35 9.83
CA HIS A 320 2.26 1.26 10.01
C HIS A 320 3.57 0.69 9.53
N PHE A 321 3.80 -0.60 9.77
CA PHE A 321 4.97 -1.27 9.24
C PHE A 321 5.01 -1.17 7.72
N LEU A 322 3.89 -1.46 7.05
CA LEU A 322 3.78 -1.42 5.60
C LEU A 322 4.01 0.01 5.07
N ARG A 323 3.45 1.04 5.71
CA ARG A 323 3.63 2.45 5.33
C ARG A 323 5.07 2.95 5.45
N GLN A 324 5.91 2.29 6.24
CA GLN A 324 7.35 2.56 6.35
C GLN A 324 8.20 1.71 5.42
N THR A 325 7.62 0.70 4.77
CA THR A 325 8.36 -0.31 4.00
C THR A 325 7.85 -0.42 2.58
N THR A 326 6.91 -1.34 2.31
CA THR A 326 6.44 -1.67 0.96
C THR A 326 5.38 -0.70 0.46
N LEU A 327 4.54 -0.16 1.35
CA LEU A 327 3.49 0.81 1.00
C LEU A 327 3.96 2.26 1.15
N ARG A 328 5.27 2.54 1.00
CA ARG A 328 5.74 3.92 0.92
C ARG A 328 5.34 4.54 -0.42
N GLU A 329 4.98 5.81 -0.38
CA GLU A 329 4.51 6.55 -1.56
C GLU A 329 5.55 6.59 -2.68
N ASP A 330 6.80 6.94 -2.36
CA ASP A 330 7.92 7.01 -3.30
C ASP A 330 8.15 5.67 -4.01
N HIS A 331 8.11 4.59 -3.24
CA HIS A 331 8.27 3.22 -3.74
C HIS A 331 7.19 2.83 -4.73
N ILE A 332 5.92 3.03 -4.39
CA ILE A 332 4.79 2.68 -5.27
C ILE A 332 4.86 3.49 -6.57
N ILE A 333 5.09 4.81 -6.47
CA ILE A 333 5.22 5.68 -7.65
C ILE A 333 6.38 5.23 -8.54
N GLU A 334 7.52 4.84 -7.95
CA GLU A 334 8.67 4.34 -8.68
C GLU A 334 8.37 3.03 -9.42
N LEU A 335 7.62 2.10 -8.80
CA LEU A 335 7.21 0.86 -9.47
C LEU A 335 6.39 1.14 -10.73
N PHE A 336 5.36 2.00 -10.63
CA PHE A 336 4.54 2.40 -11.79
C PHE A 336 5.37 3.11 -12.86
N ARG A 337 6.20 4.06 -12.44
CA ARG A 337 7.10 4.82 -13.32
C ARG A 337 7.98 3.89 -14.13
N ASN A 338 8.67 2.96 -13.45
CA ASN A 338 9.60 2.03 -14.08
C ASN A 338 8.89 1.06 -15.04
N PHE A 339 7.70 0.60 -14.69
CA PHE A 339 6.91 -0.23 -15.59
C PHE A 339 6.50 0.53 -16.85
N MET A 340 5.92 1.72 -16.71
CA MET A 340 5.48 2.53 -17.86
C MET A 340 6.66 2.92 -18.76
N PHE A 341 7.82 3.25 -18.17
CA PHE A 341 9.05 3.45 -18.94
C PHE A 341 9.47 2.20 -19.71
N SER A 342 9.29 1.01 -19.14
CA SER A 342 9.61 -0.26 -19.83
C SER A 342 8.68 -0.54 -21.03
N VAL A 343 7.48 0.03 -21.07
CA VAL A 343 6.60 -0.02 -22.24
C VAL A 343 7.13 0.91 -23.34
N GLY A 344 7.49 2.14 -22.99
CA GLY A 344 8.01 3.15 -23.92
C GLY A 344 6.90 3.94 -24.65
N GLU A 345 7.12 5.24 -24.81
CA GLU A 345 6.14 6.21 -25.34
C GLU A 345 5.61 5.83 -26.74
N GLU A 346 6.50 5.47 -27.67
CA GLU A 346 6.13 5.08 -29.04
C GLU A 346 5.18 3.87 -29.08
N ASN A 347 5.33 2.94 -28.14
CA ASN A 347 4.47 1.77 -28.05
C ASN A 347 3.08 2.14 -27.55
N TYR A 348 2.96 3.07 -26.59
CA TYR A 348 1.65 3.62 -26.19
C TYR A 348 0.98 4.39 -27.33
N GLU A 349 1.73 5.23 -28.05
CA GLU A 349 1.19 5.97 -29.18
C GLU A 349 0.67 5.04 -30.28
N THR A 350 1.42 3.97 -30.57
CA THR A 350 1.04 2.97 -31.57
C THR A 350 -0.20 2.18 -31.12
N ASP A 351 -0.24 1.79 -29.84
CA ASP A 351 -1.40 1.10 -29.27
C ASP A 351 -2.66 1.96 -29.32
N LEU A 352 -2.56 3.25 -28.99
CA LEU A 352 -3.67 4.20 -29.06
C LEU A 352 -4.12 4.51 -30.49
N LYS A 353 -3.21 4.54 -31.46
CA LYS A 353 -3.56 4.67 -32.88
C LYS A 353 -4.35 3.45 -33.38
N LEU A 354 -3.97 2.25 -32.93
CA LEU A 354 -4.66 1.01 -33.27
C LEU A 354 -5.99 0.85 -32.53
N TRP A 355 -6.03 1.30 -31.28
CA TRP A 355 -7.16 1.18 -30.36
C TRP A 355 -7.57 2.54 -29.79
N PRO A 356 -8.10 3.47 -30.63
CA PRO A 356 -8.43 4.83 -30.20
C PRO A 356 -9.60 4.89 -29.20
N SER A 357 -10.31 3.77 -29.00
CA SER A 357 -11.43 3.64 -28.09
C SER A 357 -11.08 3.02 -26.74
N ILE A 358 -9.79 2.92 -26.38
CA ILE A 358 -9.37 2.57 -25.01
C ILE A 358 -10.07 3.53 -24.03
N PRO A 359 -10.96 3.04 -23.15
CA PRO A 359 -11.86 3.90 -22.38
C PRO A 359 -11.15 4.93 -21.49
N SER A 360 -10.02 4.54 -20.92
CA SER A 360 -9.30 5.35 -19.93
C SER A 360 -8.27 6.32 -20.54
N ALA A 361 -8.11 6.32 -21.88
CA ALA A 361 -7.10 7.10 -22.57
C ALA A 361 -7.18 8.62 -22.28
N ALA A 362 -8.38 9.14 -22.01
CA ALA A 362 -8.60 10.54 -21.66
C ALA A 362 -8.65 10.82 -20.14
N LEU A 363 -8.57 9.77 -19.31
CA LEU A 363 -8.83 9.84 -17.87
C LEU A 363 -7.60 9.59 -17.01
N THR A 364 -6.70 8.74 -17.47
CA THR A 364 -5.55 8.28 -16.69
C THR A 364 -4.28 8.30 -17.51
N ASP A 365 -3.20 8.66 -16.82
CA ASP A 365 -1.83 8.66 -17.27
C ASP A 365 -0.95 8.46 -16.02
N PHE A 366 0.36 8.62 -16.17
CA PHE A 366 1.26 8.57 -15.01
C PHE A 366 0.98 9.69 -13.99
N THR A 367 0.59 10.88 -14.44
CA THR A 367 0.28 12.03 -13.57
C THR A 367 -0.92 11.73 -12.67
N GLN A 368 -2.00 11.18 -13.24
CA GLN A 368 -3.18 10.78 -12.48
C GLN A 368 -2.86 9.65 -11.50
N LEU A 369 -2.10 8.63 -11.92
CA LEU A 369 -1.66 7.55 -11.02
C LEU A 369 -0.86 8.11 -9.84
N GLN A 370 0.11 8.98 -10.09
CA GLN A 370 0.92 9.61 -9.06
C GLN A 370 0.06 10.39 -8.07
N SER A 371 -0.87 11.21 -8.57
CA SER A 371 -1.83 11.96 -7.76
C SER A 371 -2.74 11.03 -6.93
N ALA A 372 -3.26 9.97 -7.53
CA ALA A 372 -4.11 9.01 -6.86
C ALA A 372 -3.37 8.30 -5.72
N ILE A 373 -2.14 7.84 -5.95
CA ILE A 373 -1.32 7.19 -4.92
C ILE A 373 -1.08 8.15 -3.74
N TYR A 374 -0.62 9.37 -4.03
CA TYR A 374 -0.36 10.41 -3.02
C TYR A 374 -1.58 10.67 -2.12
N HIS A 375 -2.74 10.92 -2.74
CA HIS A 375 -3.95 11.25 -2.00
C HIS A 375 -4.56 10.02 -1.30
N ARG A 376 -4.55 8.85 -1.96
CA ARG A 376 -5.16 7.65 -1.40
C ARG A 376 -4.46 7.19 -0.14
N LEU A 377 -3.13 7.20 -0.13
CA LEU A 377 -2.37 6.79 1.05
C LEU A 377 -2.72 7.66 2.26
N LYS A 378 -2.85 8.98 2.09
CA LYS A 378 -3.27 9.89 3.17
C LYS A 378 -4.68 9.62 3.68
N VAL A 379 -5.61 9.32 2.76
CA VAL A 379 -6.98 8.95 3.12
C VAL A 379 -6.99 7.66 3.94
N VAL A 380 -6.25 6.64 3.50
CA VAL A 380 -6.18 5.36 4.20
C VAL A 380 -5.44 5.50 5.53
N ASP A 381 -4.40 6.33 5.60
CA ASP A 381 -3.73 6.71 6.85
C ASP A 381 -4.79 7.19 7.86
N GLN A 382 -5.58 8.22 7.50
CA GLN A 382 -6.65 8.71 8.36
C GLN A 382 -7.70 7.65 8.73
N GLN A 383 -8.16 6.86 7.75
CA GLN A 383 -9.21 5.86 7.98
C GLN A 383 -8.76 4.71 8.90
N VAL A 384 -7.50 4.28 8.79
CA VAL A 384 -6.94 3.24 9.68
C VAL A 384 -6.83 3.78 11.11
N GLU A 385 -6.34 5.01 11.27
CA GLU A 385 -6.24 5.65 12.58
C GLU A 385 -7.61 5.79 13.24
N GLU A 386 -8.56 6.43 12.56
CA GLU A 386 -9.91 6.62 13.07
C GLU A 386 -10.58 5.29 13.47
N LYS A 387 -10.36 4.22 12.70
CA LYS A 387 -11.08 2.97 12.89
C LYS A 387 -10.42 2.01 13.88
N PHE A 388 -9.09 1.93 13.89
CA PHE A 388 -8.36 0.89 14.62
C PHE A 388 -7.47 1.44 15.73
N ALA A 389 -7.18 2.75 15.76
CA ALA A 389 -6.53 3.39 16.89
C ALA A 389 -7.52 3.88 17.98
N GLY A 390 -8.82 3.61 17.81
CA GLY A 390 -9.84 3.86 18.84
C GLY A 390 -10.71 5.11 18.64
N GLY A 391 -10.88 5.62 17.42
CA GLY A 391 -11.78 6.75 17.14
C GLY A 391 -11.19 8.13 17.43
N GLU A 392 -9.92 8.19 17.81
CA GLU A 392 -9.18 9.42 18.04
C GLU A 392 -8.11 9.50 16.97
N VAL A 393 -7.94 10.68 16.34
CA VAL A 393 -6.89 10.94 15.35
C VAL A 393 -5.55 10.96 16.11
N GLY A 394 -5.10 9.77 16.49
CA GLY A 394 -3.90 9.50 17.25
C GLY A 394 -2.70 9.47 16.32
N ALA A 395 -1.68 10.25 16.67
CA ALA A 395 -0.38 10.18 16.06
C ALA A 395 0.36 8.94 16.56
N ILE A 396 0.60 7.93 15.70
CA ILE A 396 1.32 6.68 16.05
C ILE A 396 2.82 6.85 15.72
N PRO A 397 3.79 6.08 16.28
CA PRO A 397 5.25 6.34 16.32
C PRO A 397 6.06 6.51 15.02
N ASN A 398 5.44 6.90 13.92
CA ASN A 398 6.06 7.66 12.83
C ASN A 398 5.20 8.85 12.39
N TYR A 399 4.45 9.43 13.33
CA TYR A 399 3.98 10.80 13.21
C TYR A 399 5.20 11.70 13.28
N VAL A 400 5.90 11.77 12.15
CA VAL A 400 6.61 12.98 11.84
C VAL A 400 5.49 13.99 11.65
N LYS A 401 5.28 14.86 12.64
CA LYS A 401 4.72 16.17 12.35
C LYS A 401 5.78 16.89 11.52
N ASN A 402 5.99 16.43 10.30
CA ASN A 402 6.67 17.17 9.26
C ASN A 402 5.76 18.35 9.02
N SER A 403 6.01 19.43 9.76
CA SER A 403 5.47 20.75 9.44
C SER A 403 6.17 21.31 8.20
N ASP A 404 6.36 20.48 7.19
CA ASP A 404 6.55 20.91 5.82
C ASP A 404 5.16 21.20 5.30
N PHE A 405 4.61 22.36 5.68
CA PHE A 405 3.70 23.23 4.94
C PHE A 405 3.30 24.37 5.89
N MET A 406 3.39 25.60 5.37
CA MET A 406 3.05 26.89 5.98
C MET A 406 2.22 26.81 7.27
N TYR A 407 2.78 27.33 8.37
CA TYR A 407 2.15 27.37 9.70
C TYR A 407 0.64 27.54 9.67
N ASP A 408 -0.09 26.45 9.91
CA ASP A 408 -1.46 26.52 10.42
C ASP A 408 -1.38 26.96 11.89
N THR A 409 -1.88 28.17 12.16
CA THR A 409 -1.91 28.78 13.49
C THR A 409 -2.90 28.10 14.44
N SER A 410 -3.66 27.12 13.97
CA SER A 410 -4.65 26.43 14.79
C SER A 410 -4.03 25.50 15.84
N ASP A 411 -2.73 25.17 15.76
CA ASP A 411 -2.11 24.06 16.49
C ASP A 411 -1.12 24.44 17.61
N TRP A 412 -0.95 25.74 17.88
CA TRP A 412 -0.05 26.27 18.90
C TRP A 412 -0.70 27.37 19.72
N ASP A 413 -0.52 27.28 21.03
CA ASP A 413 -0.98 28.27 22.00
C ASP A 413 0.20 29.13 22.48
N VAL A 414 -0.08 30.41 22.70
CA VAL A 414 0.90 31.40 23.16
C VAL A 414 0.52 31.84 24.57
N PHE A 415 1.42 31.65 25.54
CA PHE A 415 1.21 31.99 26.94
C PHE A 415 2.16 33.12 27.36
N GLY A 416 1.60 34.22 27.88
CA GLY A 416 2.35 35.41 28.31
C GLY A 416 2.39 36.54 27.28
N SER A 417 3.22 37.55 27.53
CA SER A 417 3.36 38.76 26.68
C SER A 417 4.30 38.53 25.50
N PHE A 418 3.98 37.59 24.61
CA PHE A 418 4.74 37.42 23.37
C PHE A 418 4.23 38.32 22.25
N HIS A 419 5.17 38.87 21.49
CA HIS A 419 4.90 39.42 20.17
C HIS A 419 5.51 38.50 19.12
N ARG A 420 4.65 37.88 18.29
CA ARG A 420 5.09 37.12 17.12
C ARG A 420 5.58 38.12 16.07
N THR A 421 6.86 38.06 15.71
CA THR A 421 7.46 39.02 14.77
C THR A 421 7.21 38.60 13.32
N LEU A 422 6.63 39.49 12.50
CA LEU A 422 6.50 39.35 11.05
C LEU A 422 7.70 40.04 10.36
N TRP A 423 8.92 39.56 10.56
CA TRP A 423 10.10 40.16 9.92
C TRP A 423 10.39 39.53 8.55
N PRO A 424 10.79 40.33 7.53
CA PRO A 424 11.21 39.83 6.21
C PRO A 424 12.45 38.93 6.24
N SER A 425 13.20 38.95 7.34
CA SER A 425 14.41 38.15 7.58
C SER A 425 14.14 36.77 8.20
N SER A 426 12.88 36.31 8.18
CA SER A 426 12.56 34.89 8.39
C SER A 426 13.49 34.05 7.52
N ILE A 427 14.43 33.36 8.17
CA ILE A 427 15.26 32.33 7.54
C ILE A 427 14.24 31.29 7.10
N GLY A 428 14.05 31.12 5.79
CA GLY A 428 12.82 30.55 5.22
C GLY A 428 12.32 29.22 5.81
N HIS A 429 11.07 28.89 5.45
CA HIS A 429 10.41 27.59 5.68
C HIS A 429 10.32 27.16 7.17
N GLY A 430 9.23 27.57 7.86
CA GLY A 430 8.88 26.98 9.15
C GLY A 430 9.52 27.63 10.39
N SER A 431 9.69 28.97 10.38
CA SER A 431 10.24 29.74 11.49
C SER A 431 9.17 30.45 12.36
N ALA A 432 9.31 30.44 13.69
CA ALA A 432 8.54 31.29 14.62
C ALA A 432 9.47 32.25 15.39
N GLY A 433 9.30 33.55 15.19
CA GLY A 433 10.03 34.59 15.92
C GLY A 433 9.25 35.04 17.16
N ALA A 434 9.94 35.14 18.29
CA ALA A 434 9.42 35.65 19.54
C ALA A 434 10.31 36.77 20.06
N SER A 435 9.71 37.96 20.28
CA SER A 435 10.38 39.06 20.98
C SER A 435 9.66 39.36 22.28
N TYR A 436 10.44 39.60 23.33
CA TYR A 436 9.96 40.09 24.61
C TYR A 436 10.81 41.29 25.05
N ASP A 437 10.14 42.37 25.45
CA ASP A 437 10.76 43.61 25.95
C ASP A 437 9.90 44.13 27.11
N ASP A 438 10.35 43.93 28.34
CA ASP A 438 9.77 44.63 29.50
C ASP A 438 10.84 44.90 30.56
N GLN A 439 11.35 46.14 30.55
CA GLN A 439 12.36 46.64 31.50
C GLN A 439 11.84 46.81 32.94
N SER A 440 10.56 46.52 33.23
CA SER A 440 9.91 46.87 34.50
C SER A 440 9.53 45.69 35.40
N LEU A 441 9.74 44.45 34.96
CA LEU A 441 9.34 43.27 35.74
C LEU A 441 10.38 42.88 36.80
N THR A 442 9.93 42.89 38.05
CA THR A 442 10.68 42.39 39.22
C THR A 442 10.45 40.91 39.49
N GLU A 443 9.55 40.26 38.74
CA GLU A 443 9.26 38.82 38.80
C GLU A 443 9.51 38.18 37.43
N VAL A 444 10.09 36.97 37.42
CA VAL A 444 10.31 36.23 36.18
C VAL A 444 8.97 35.70 35.67
N THR A 445 8.36 36.36 34.71
CA THR A 445 7.29 35.75 33.91
C THR A 445 7.92 34.82 32.88
N TRP A 446 7.39 33.59 32.79
CA TRP A 446 7.91 32.54 31.91
C TRP A 446 7.00 32.38 30.69
N PRO A 447 7.14 33.21 29.65
CA PRO A 447 6.31 33.08 28.47
C PRO A 447 6.75 31.83 27.68
N SER A 448 5.78 31.03 27.22
CA SER A 448 6.05 29.88 26.33
C SER A 448 5.09 29.78 25.14
N ILE A 449 5.59 29.22 24.04
CA ILE A 449 4.80 28.82 22.87
C ILE A 449 4.72 27.30 22.92
N GLN A 450 3.51 26.76 22.98
CA GLN A 450 3.28 25.34 23.26
C GLN A 450 2.40 24.74 22.18
N SER A 451 2.75 23.55 21.70
CA SER A 451 1.88 22.81 20.80
C SER A 451 0.64 22.34 21.55
N LYS A 452 -0.45 22.06 20.84
CA LYS A 452 -1.53 21.24 21.41
C LYS A 452 -0.97 19.94 22.02
N PRO A 453 -1.55 19.45 23.13
CA PRO A 453 -1.21 18.15 23.71
C PRO A 453 -1.41 17.00 22.70
N ILE A 454 -0.41 16.12 22.62
CA ILE A 454 -0.38 14.89 21.83
C ILE A 454 -0.65 13.75 22.80
N TRP A 455 -1.75 13.04 22.64
CA TRP A 455 -2.13 11.94 23.52
C TRP A 455 -1.23 10.70 23.31
N LEU A 456 -0.93 9.98 24.39
CA LEU A 456 -0.20 8.71 24.41
C LEU A 456 -1.20 7.58 24.72
N THR A 457 -1.49 6.73 23.75
CA THR A 457 -2.39 5.58 23.90
C THR A 457 -1.80 4.59 24.93
N THR A 458 -2.35 4.59 26.14
CA THR A 458 -2.14 3.69 27.30
C THR A 458 -0.90 2.77 27.31
N ALA A 459 -0.02 3.03 28.29
CA ALA A 459 1.00 2.12 28.85
C ALA A 459 1.75 1.26 27.81
N ALA A 460 2.71 1.87 27.11
CA ALA A 460 3.73 1.12 26.41
C ALA A 460 4.38 0.08 27.35
N PRO A 461 4.48 -1.20 26.97
CA PRO A 461 5.26 -2.16 27.72
C PRO A 461 6.74 -1.73 27.69
N ASN A 462 7.38 -1.71 28.85
CA ASN A 462 8.82 -1.47 29.07
C ASN A 462 9.36 -0.10 28.61
N ASN A 463 9.27 0.89 29.51
CA ASN A 463 10.13 2.08 29.55
C ASN A 463 10.19 2.89 28.24
N PRO A 464 9.07 3.49 27.78
CA PRO A 464 9.04 4.22 26.52
C PRO A 464 9.92 5.48 26.59
N GLU A 465 10.77 5.66 25.57
CA GLU A 465 11.65 6.82 25.41
C GLU A 465 11.17 7.72 24.27
N ILE A 466 11.42 9.02 24.41
CA ILE A 466 11.18 10.02 23.39
C ILE A 466 12.49 10.73 23.04
N SER A 467 12.56 11.26 21.84
CA SER A 467 13.62 12.16 21.40
C SER A 467 13.01 13.38 20.74
N PHE A 468 13.66 14.54 20.87
CA PHE A 468 13.14 15.78 20.33
C PHE A 468 14.28 16.72 19.95
N ALA A 469 14.00 17.60 18.99
CA ALA A 469 14.93 18.65 18.60
C ALA A 469 14.21 19.88 18.06
N GLY A 470 14.95 20.97 18.00
CA GLY A 470 14.55 22.19 17.32
C GLY A 470 15.78 23.07 17.10
N ASN A 471 15.70 23.96 16.13
CA ASN A 471 16.75 24.96 15.96
C ASN A 471 16.31 26.27 16.61
N ILE A 472 17.25 26.94 17.27
CA ILE A 472 17.06 28.30 17.78
C ILE A 472 18.11 29.21 17.13
N TYR A 473 17.67 30.32 16.58
CA TYR A 473 18.52 31.44 16.17
C TYR A 473 18.28 32.60 17.12
N ILE A 474 19.31 33.09 17.80
CA ILE A 474 19.20 34.22 18.73
C ILE A 474 19.75 35.47 18.04
N TYR A 475 18.94 36.52 17.98
CA TYR A 475 19.32 37.76 17.30
C TYR A 475 20.17 38.65 18.22
N SER A 476 21.30 39.18 17.71
CA SER A 476 22.20 40.03 18.50
C SER A 476 21.69 41.46 18.77
N GLY A 477 20.57 41.85 18.16
CA GLY A 477 20.04 43.21 18.27
C GLY A 477 19.47 43.59 19.63
N GLU A 478 19.27 42.62 20.53
CA GLU A 478 18.81 42.85 21.91
C GLU A 478 19.93 42.56 22.92
N LYS A 479 20.02 43.35 24.00
CA LYS A 479 21.04 43.15 25.05
C LYS A 479 20.63 42.06 26.02
N LEU A 480 21.06 40.83 25.77
CA LEU A 480 20.86 39.71 26.68
C LEU A 480 21.75 39.83 27.95
N VAL A 481 21.19 39.51 29.10
CA VAL A 481 21.79 39.48 30.43
C VAL A 481 21.97 38.03 30.87
N PRO A 482 23.23 37.53 30.96
CA PRO A 482 23.50 36.19 31.42
C PRO A 482 22.92 35.89 32.81
N GLY A 483 22.23 34.76 32.94
CA GLY A 483 21.57 34.32 34.18
C GLY A 483 20.17 34.90 34.41
N ARG A 484 19.74 35.86 33.58
CA ARG A 484 18.36 36.38 33.55
C ARG A 484 17.65 35.95 32.26
N ASP A 485 18.32 36.07 31.12
CA ASP A 485 17.74 35.76 29.81
C ASP A 485 18.10 34.33 29.38
N SER A 486 17.13 33.62 28.82
CA SER A 486 17.32 32.21 28.45
C SER A 486 16.34 31.72 27.40
N PHE A 487 16.75 30.76 26.58
CA PHE A 487 15.89 30.14 25.58
C PHE A 487 16.04 28.62 25.62
N ASN A 488 14.94 27.87 25.46
CA ASN A 488 15.01 26.41 25.32
C ASN A 488 13.93 25.85 24.39
N VAL A 489 14.20 24.63 23.92
CA VAL A 489 13.18 23.72 23.43
C VAL A 489 12.95 22.64 24.47
N SER A 490 11.71 22.20 24.60
CA SER A 490 11.31 21.24 25.63
C SER A 490 10.16 20.35 25.19
N VAL A 491 10.07 19.20 25.82
CA VAL A 491 8.87 18.36 25.81
C VAL A 491 8.28 18.36 27.22
N ARG A 492 6.96 18.60 27.31
CA ARG A 492 6.19 18.58 28.56
C ARG A 492 5.35 17.31 28.60
N PHE A 493 5.33 16.63 29.74
CA PHE A 493 4.57 15.41 30.01
C PHE A 493 3.36 15.76 30.88
N LEU A 494 2.18 15.35 30.46
CA LEU A 494 0.90 15.71 31.07
C LEU A 494 0.12 14.45 31.46
N ASP A 495 -0.62 14.50 32.55
CA ASP A 495 -1.55 13.44 32.95
C ASP A 495 -2.88 13.49 32.17
N THR A 496 -3.81 12.58 32.49
CA THR A 496 -5.13 12.49 31.83
C THR A 496 -6.01 13.74 32.00
N ASN A 497 -5.71 14.60 32.98
CA ASN A 497 -6.41 15.86 33.22
C ASN A 497 -5.67 17.06 32.62
N LEU A 498 -4.69 16.82 31.72
CA LEU A 498 -3.81 17.84 31.13
C LEU A 498 -2.97 18.62 32.15
N LYS A 499 -2.70 18.03 33.32
CA LYS A 499 -1.79 18.62 34.31
C LYS A 499 -0.36 18.18 34.02
N GLU A 500 0.59 19.11 34.00
CA GLU A 500 2.00 18.78 33.81
C GLU A 500 2.55 17.97 35.00
N ILE A 501 3.14 16.82 34.69
CA ILE A 501 3.74 15.89 35.65
C ILE A 501 5.26 15.76 35.47
N GLY A 502 5.81 16.32 34.40
CA GLY A 502 7.24 16.38 34.17
C GLY A 502 7.60 17.10 32.87
N TYR A 503 8.89 17.34 32.66
CA TYR A 503 9.41 17.86 31.39
C TYR A 503 10.88 17.50 31.17
N SER A 504 11.32 17.62 29.92
CA SER A 504 12.74 17.60 29.52
C SER A 504 13.02 18.81 28.63
N ALA A 505 14.13 19.50 28.85
CA ALA A 505 14.47 20.74 28.15
C ALA A 505 15.95 20.80 27.75
N VAL A 506 16.23 21.40 26.61
CA VAL A 506 17.58 21.67 26.11
C VAL A 506 17.71 23.17 25.90
N TRP A 507 18.68 23.78 26.57
CA TRP A 507 18.88 25.23 26.59
C TRP A 507 19.83 25.68 25.49
N ALA A 508 19.53 26.84 24.89
CA ALA A 508 20.43 27.51 23.96
C ALA A 508 21.57 28.21 24.71
N ASP A 509 22.73 28.32 24.06
CA ASP A 509 23.81 29.18 24.53
C ASP A 509 23.52 30.62 24.09
N ILE A 510 23.21 31.49 25.05
CA ILE A 510 22.91 32.91 24.81
C ILE A 510 24.13 33.69 24.30
N ASN A 511 25.33 33.14 24.35
CA ASN A 511 26.53 33.75 23.77
C ASN A 511 26.68 33.44 22.27
N VAL A 512 25.94 32.45 21.75
CA VAL A 512 25.93 32.08 20.33
C VAL A 512 24.83 32.88 19.63
N LEU A 513 25.19 34.11 19.27
CA LEU A 513 24.32 35.07 18.58
C LEU A 513 24.48 34.97 17.06
N ASP A 514 23.41 35.30 16.34
CA ASP A 514 23.31 35.32 14.88
C ASP A 514 23.74 34.02 14.18
N GLN A 515 23.62 32.90 14.88
CA GLN A 515 23.90 31.57 14.38
C GLN A 515 22.80 30.60 14.80
N LEU A 516 22.49 29.67 13.92
CA LEU A 516 21.47 28.65 14.18
C LEU A 516 22.05 27.56 15.11
N GLN A 517 21.41 27.38 16.26
CA GLN A 517 21.77 26.39 17.26
C GLN A 517 20.82 25.20 17.16
N ARG A 518 21.32 24.00 16.85
CA ARG A 518 20.54 22.75 16.87
C ARG A 518 20.49 22.23 18.31
N LEU A 519 19.32 22.30 18.92
CA LEU A 519 19.06 21.75 20.25
C LEU A 519 18.40 20.38 20.12
N LYS A 520 18.91 19.39 20.83
CA LYS A 520 18.52 17.99 20.68
C LYS A 520 18.63 17.23 22.01
N ALA A 521 17.64 16.39 22.29
CA ALA A 521 17.68 15.37 23.34
C ALA A 521 17.19 14.03 22.79
N GLU A 522 17.82 12.96 23.24
CA GLU A 522 17.53 11.56 22.92
C GLU A 522 17.46 10.75 24.20
N HIS A 523 16.87 9.56 24.14
CA HIS A 523 16.71 8.67 25.29
C HIS A 523 15.98 9.32 26.47
N VAL A 524 15.02 10.20 26.19
CA VAL A 524 14.26 10.89 27.24
C VAL A 524 13.18 9.94 27.73
N SER A 525 13.33 9.41 28.93
CA SER A 525 12.32 8.54 29.53
C SER A 525 11.01 9.29 29.75
N ILE A 526 9.90 8.66 29.38
CA ILE A 526 8.56 9.21 29.63
C ILE A 526 8.16 8.87 31.07
N PRO A 527 7.81 9.87 31.92
CA PRO A 527 7.38 9.62 33.29
C PRO A 527 6.14 8.71 33.38
N GLU A 528 6.08 7.88 34.41
CA GLU A 528 4.88 7.07 34.71
C GLU A 528 3.66 7.97 34.92
N GLY A 529 2.51 7.56 34.39
CA GLY A 529 1.27 8.35 34.45
C GLY A 529 1.15 9.42 33.37
N THR A 530 2.12 9.55 32.46
CA THR A 530 1.98 10.43 31.29
C THR A 530 0.88 9.91 30.37
N ALA A 531 -0.11 10.76 30.12
CA ALA A 531 -1.16 10.55 29.13
C ALA A 531 -0.99 11.44 27.91
N TYR A 532 -0.33 12.60 28.00
CA TYR A 532 -0.06 13.45 26.84
C TYR A 532 1.36 14.01 26.88
N VAL A 533 1.89 14.36 25.70
CA VAL A 533 3.11 15.15 25.54
C VAL A 533 2.86 16.38 24.69
N ARG A 534 3.62 17.45 24.90
CA ARG A 534 3.62 18.60 23.98
C ARG A 534 5.01 19.16 23.80
N PHE A 535 5.28 19.70 22.61
CA PHE A 535 6.51 20.43 22.35
C PHE A 535 6.30 21.88 22.82
N ALA A 536 7.29 22.43 23.51
CA ALA A 536 7.24 23.78 24.02
C ALA A 536 8.55 24.51 23.77
N TYR A 537 8.42 25.75 23.32
CA TYR A 537 9.48 26.72 23.22
C TYR A 537 9.37 27.72 24.37
N PHE A 538 10.50 28.06 24.95
CA PHE A 538 10.59 28.94 26.09
C PHE A 538 11.55 30.10 25.84
N ALA A 539 11.15 31.30 26.30
CA ALA A 539 11.98 32.49 26.35
C ALA A 539 11.86 33.14 27.73
N GLY A 540 12.97 33.40 28.40
CA GLY A 540 13.03 34.05 29.71
C GLY A 540 13.47 35.49 29.56
N CYS A 541 12.68 36.41 30.11
CA CYS A 541 12.96 37.85 30.15
C CYS A 541 13.23 38.42 28.75
N ASP A 542 14.34 39.13 28.55
CA ASP A 542 14.53 40.01 27.39
C ASP A 542 15.20 39.26 26.22
N GLY A 543 14.74 39.53 24.99
CA GLY A 543 15.44 39.06 23.79
C GLY A 543 14.56 38.65 22.62
N HIS A 544 15.21 38.39 21.48
CA HIS A 544 14.56 37.96 20.25
C HIS A 544 15.22 36.68 19.72
N ALA A 545 14.40 35.64 19.54
CA ALA A 545 14.86 34.40 18.96
C ALA A 545 13.85 33.80 17.98
N ILE A 546 14.37 33.07 17.01
CA ILE A 546 13.63 32.41 15.94
C ILE A 546 13.80 30.91 16.12
N MET A 547 12.69 30.20 16.33
CA MET A 547 12.67 28.74 16.32
C MET A 547 12.42 28.25 14.89
N THR A 548 13.20 27.27 14.41
CA THR A 548 12.90 26.55 13.17
C THR A 548 12.94 25.04 13.40
N GLN A 549 12.26 24.28 12.54
CA GLN A 549 12.44 22.83 12.45
C GLN A 549 12.15 22.02 13.75
N PRO A 550 10.99 22.22 14.42
CA PRO A 550 10.64 21.44 15.61
C PRO A 550 10.39 19.96 15.25
N GLN A 551 10.92 19.06 16.06
CA GLN A 551 10.79 17.61 15.90
C GLN A 551 10.57 16.92 17.23
N ILE A 552 9.66 15.95 17.22
CA ILE A 552 9.39 15.04 18.33
C ILE A 552 9.21 13.63 17.76
N ASN A 553 9.94 12.67 18.32
CA ASN A 553 10.00 11.29 17.86
C ASN A 553 9.78 10.37 19.07
N PHE A 554 8.82 9.46 18.98
CA PHE A 554 8.58 8.43 19.99
C PHE A 554 9.51 7.23 19.82
N SER A 555 10.81 7.53 19.70
CA SER A 555 11.91 6.59 19.58
C SER A 555 13.10 7.07 20.42
N PRO A 556 13.97 6.16 20.90
CA PRO A 556 15.19 6.50 21.64
C PRO A 556 16.07 7.54 20.94
N THR A 557 16.13 7.49 19.62
CA THR A 557 16.93 8.39 18.78
C THR A 557 16.06 9.17 17.81
N LEU A 558 16.53 10.37 17.43
CA LEU A 558 15.90 11.17 16.40
C LEU A 558 16.07 10.51 15.04
N GLY A 559 14.99 10.46 14.28
CA GLY A 559 15.02 10.06 12.88
C GLY A 559 15.84 11.03 12.03
N LYS A 560 16.22 10.60 10.81
CA LYS A 560 16.85 11.51 9.84
C LYS A 560 15.87 12.62 9.48
N TYR A 561 16.31 13.87 9.63
CA TYR A 561 15.59 15.06 9.16
C TYR A 561 15.39 14.93 7.65
N THR A 562 14.16 14.73 7.20
CA THR A 562 13.79 14.81 5.78
C THR A 562 13.15 16.17 5.55
N SER A 563 13.94 17.23 5.43
CA SER A 563 13.53 18.37 4.61
C SER A 563 14.48 18.41 3.43
N ASN A 564 13.91 18.59 2.24
CA ASN A 564 14.68 19.16 1.13
C ASN A 564 15.03 20.61 1.45
#